data_AF-A0A9W9X8E6-F1
#
_entry.id   AF-A0A9W9X8E6-F1
#
_cell.length_a   1.000
_cell.length_b   1.000
_cell.length_c   1.000
_cell.angle_alpha   90.00
_cell.angle_beta   90.00
_cell.angle_gamma   90.00
#
_symmetry.space_group_name_H-M   'P 1'
#
loop_
_entity.id
_entity.type
_entity.pdbx_description
1 polymer ?
#
loop_
_entity_poly.entity_id
_entity_poly.type
_entity_poly.pdbx_seq_one_letter_code
_entity_poly.pdbx_strand_id
1 'polypeptide(L)'
;MVASRSKKRKDDKQARADAHAEAERLGGQVYEQEEIGPDGKRAITYQIQKNKGLHAKRNKDSRNPRVKKRKKYEEKQKKLGSTKQLYKGGEGRGGYGGELTGIKKNLVKSVKL
;
A
#
# COMPACT_ATOMS: atom_id res chain seq x y z
N MET A 1 -23.35 -6.76 10.32
CA MET A 1 -23.41 -6.59 8.85
C MET A 1 -22.20 -5.80 8.33
N VAL A 2 -21.09 -6.47 8.00
CA VAL A 2 -19.87 -5.84 7.44
C VAL A 2 -19.73 -6.13 5.94
N ALA A 3 -20.14 -7.32 5.51
CA ALA A 3 -20.08 -7.77 4.11
C ALA A 3 -21.01 -6.97 3.17
N SER A 4 -22.20 -6.57 3.63
CA SER A 4 -23.12 -5.75 2.82
C SER A 4 -22.57 -4.33 2.57
N ARG A 5 -21.89 -3.75 3.57
CA ARG A 5 -21.26 -2.43 3.47
C ARG A 5 -20.04 -2.43 2.55
N SER A 6 -19.24 -3.50 2.56
CA SER A 6 -18.08 -3.62 1.66
C SER A 6 -18.49 -3.83 0.21
N LYS A 7 -19.56 -4.59 -0.03
CA LYS A 7 -20.14 -4.78 -1.38
C LYS A 7 -20.67 -3.45 -1.94
N LYS A 8 -21.54 -2.76 -1.20
CA LYS A 8 -22.06 -1.44 -1.58
C LYS A 8 -20.94 -0.46 -1.96
N ARG A 9 -19.90 -0.36 -1.13
CA ARG A 9 -18.76 0.53 -1.41
C ARG A 9 -18.01 0.18 -2.71
N LYS A 10 -17.92 -1.10 -3.06
CA LYS A 10 -17.28 -1.54 -4.30
C LYS A 10 -18.14 -1.16 -5.49
N ASP A 11 -19.44 -1.40 -5.39
CA ASP A 11 -20.41 -1.09 -6.44
C ASP A 11 -20.48 0.43 -6.69
N ASP A 12 -20.58 1.24 -5.62
CA ASP A 12 -20.56 2.71 -5.70
C ASP A 12 -19.26 3.24 -6.35
N LYS A 13 -18.11 2.58 -6.07
CA LYS A 13 -16.83 2.96 -6.67
C LYS A 13 -16.79 2.63 -8.16
N GLN A 14 -17.35 1.48 -8.55
CA GLN A 14 -17.42 1.06 -9.94
C GLN A 14 -18.31 2.02 -10.73
N ALA A 15 -19.52 2.30 -10.24
CA ALA A 15 -20.44 3.25 -10.85
C ALA A 15 -19.82 4.64 -11.07
N ARG A 16 -19.05 5.16 -10.10
CA ARG A 16 -18.32 6.43 -10.27
C ARG A 16 -17.24 6.35 -11.34
N ALA A 17 -16.48 5.25 -11.40
CA ALA A 17 -15.45 5.07 -12.40
C ALA A 17 -16.06 4.99 -13.82
N ASP A 18 -17.17 4.28 -13.96
CA ASP A 18 -17.89 4.13 -15.22
C ASP A 18 -18.48 5.48 -15.68
N ALA A 19 -19.10 6.24 -14.78
CA ALA A 19 -19.62 7.57 -15.08
C ALA A 19 -18.52 8.56 -15.51
N HIS A 20 -17.34 8.50 -14.88
CA HIS A 20 -16.19 9.30 -15.31
C HIS A 20 -15.66 8.87 -16.70
N ALA A 21 -15.60 7.56 -16.97
CA ALA A 21 -15.17 7.05 -18.27
C ALA A 21 -16.15 7.43 -19.40
N GLU A 22 -17.47 7.38 -19.14
CA GLU A 22 -18.49 7.82 -20.09
C GLU A 22 -18.42 9.33 -20.35
N ALA A 23 -18.22 10.13 -19.30
CA ALA A 23 -18.04 11.57 -19.44
C ALA A 23 -16.80 11.92 -20.27
N GLU A 24 -15.66 11.25 -20.04
CA GLU A 24 -14.45 11.42 -20.86
C GLU A 24 -14.72 11.07 -22.33
N ARG A 25 -15.46 9.99 -22.61
CA ARG A 25 -15.84 9.59 -23.98
C ARG A 25 -16.70 10.63 -24.69
N LEU A 26 -17.60 11.28 -23.95
CA LEU A 26 -18.54 12.27 -24.48
C LEU A 26 -17.99 13.71 -24.42
N GLY A 27 -16.76 13.91 -23.96
CA GLY A 27 -16.16 15.23 -23.77
C GLY A 27 -16.82 16.07 -22.66
N GLY A 28 -17.56 15.43 -21.74
CA GLY A 28 -18.27 16.07 -20.64
C GLY A 28 -17.50 16.04 -19.31
N GLN A 29 -18.04 16.74 -18.30
CA GLN A 29 -17.55 16.70 -16.92
C GLN A 29 -18.63 16.14 -16.00
N VAL A 30 -18.23 15.32 -15.02
CA VAL A 30 -19.14 14.80 -13.98
C VAL A 30 -19.19 15.80 -12.83
N TYR A 31 -20.38 16.32 -12.56
CA TYR A 31 -20.65 17.15 -11.38
C TYR A 31 -21.44 16.33 -10.35
N GLU A 32 -20.99 16.31 -9.10
CA GLU A 32 -21.77 15.73 -8.01
C GLU A 32 -22.94 16.67 -7.68
N GLN A 33 -24.17 16.15 -7.74
CA GLN A 33 -25.38 16.90 -7.42
C GLN A 33 -25.50 17.06 -5.90
N GLU A 34 -25.71 18.28 -5.41
CA GLU A 34 -25.78 18.56 -3.98
C GLU A 34 -27.10 18.05 -3.39
N GLU A 35 -27.01 17.11 -2.44
CA GLU A 35 -28.16 16.67 -1.63
C GLU A 35 -28.41 17.68 -0.50
N ILE A 36 -29.57 18.33 -0.53
CA ILE A 36 -30.00 19.24 0.54
C ILE A 36 -30.50 18.39 1.72
N GLY A 37 -29.91 18.61 2.89
CA GLY A 37 -30.31 17.92 4.10
C GLY A 37 -31.73 18.29 4.57
N PRO A 38 -32.31 17.55 5.53
CA PRO A 38 -33.69 17.77 6.00
C PRO A 38 -33.95 19.16 6.61
N ASP A 39 -32.90 19.89 7.02
CA ASP A 39 -32.97 21.28 7.53
C ASP A 39 -33.05 22.34 6.39
N GLY A 40 -33.06 21.91 5.12
CA GLY A 40 -33.16 22.80 3.95
C GLY A 40 -31.91 23.65 3.66
N LYS A 41 -30.87 23.59 4.51
CA LYS A 41 -29.62 24.35 4.37
C LYS A 41 -28.55 23.55 3.64
N ARG A 42 -27.77 24.24 2.80
CA ARG A 42 -26.58 23.67 2.13
C ARG A 42 -25.44 23.53 3.14
N ALA A 43 -24.89 22.32 3.26
CA ALA A 43 -23.74 22.05 4.12
C ALA A 43 -22.41 22.40 3.43
N ILE A 44 -21.40 22.79 4.22
CA ILE A 44 -20.04 22.99 3.72
C ILE A 44 -19.42 21.66 3.28
N THR A 45 -18.82 21.63 2.08
CA THR A 45 -18.16 20.42 1.57
C THR A 45 -16.82 20.17 2.26
N TYR A 46 -16.36 18.91 2.27
CA TYR A 46 -15.07 18.54 2.86
C TYR A 46 -13.88 19.28 2.22
N GLN A 47 -13.97 19.56 0.92
CA GLN A 47 -12.93 20.28 0.18
C GLN A 47 -12.76 21.70 0.72
N ILE A 48 -13.88 22.42 0.90
CA ILE A 48 -13.88 23.78 1.45
C ILE A 48 -13.47 23.73 2.93
N GLN A 49 -14.04 22.83 3.73
CA GLN A 49 -13.77 22.71 5.15
C GLN A 49 -12.28 22.45 5.46
N LYS A 50 -11.61 21.61 4.66
CA LYS A 50 -10.20 21.23 4.90
C LYS A 50 -9.19 22.03 4.11
N ASN A 51 -9.61 22.75 3.06
CA ASN A 51 -8.77 23.56 2.18
C ASN A 51 -7.45 22.86 1.79
N LYS A 52 -7.54 21.59 1.36
CA LYS A 52 -6.36 20.74 1.07
C LYS A 52 -5.78 20.90 -0.34
N GLY A 53 -6.33 21.81 -1.15
CA GLY A 53 -5.81 22.21 -2.46
C GLY A 53 -5.30 21.06 -3.36
N LEU A 54 -4.27 21.36 -4.16
CA LEU A 54 -3.64 20.43 -5.10
C LEU A 54 -2.42 19.71 -4.49
N HIS A 55 -2.59 19.08 -3.32
CA HIS A 55 -1.50 18.31 -2.72
C HIS A 55 -1.24 16.98 -3.46
N ALA A 56 0.04 16.63 -3.63
CA ALA A 56 0.44 15.35 -4.22
C ALA A 56 -0.07 14.14 -3.42
N LYS A 57 -0.30 13.02 -4.13
CA LYS A 57 -0.73 11.75 -3.53
C LYS A 57 0.38 11.20 -2.61
N ARG A 58 0.06 11.01 -1.33
CA ARG A 58 0.98 10.43 -0.34
C ARG A 58 0.62 8.97 -0.05
N ASN A 59 1.65 8.14 0.14
CA ASN A 59 1.49 6.72 0.50
C ASN A 59 0.76 6.55 1.84
N LYS A 60 -0.06 5.50 1.95
CA LYS A 60 -0.83 5.18 3.17
C LYS A 60 0.08 4.99 4.39
N ASP A 61 1.26 4.40 4.18
CA ASP A 61 2.23 4.17 5.26
C ASP A 61 2.80 5.47 5.82
N SER A 62 2.88 6.53 5.01
CA SER A 62 3.36 7.83 5.49
C SER A 62 2.36 8.56 6.38
N ARG A 63 1.12 8.07 6.50
CA ARG A 63 0.12 8.58 7.45
C ARG A 63 0.43 8.19 8.89
N ASN A 64 1.13 7.06 9.10
CA ASN A 64 1.48 6.57 10.43
C ASN A 64 3.01 6.39 10.54
N PRO A 65 3.72 7.25 11.29
CA PRO A 65 5.17 7.20 11.38
C PRO A 65 5.69 5.86 11.90
N ARG A 66 4.98 5.21 12.84
CA ARG A 66 5.34 3.89 13.36
C ARG A 66 5.32 2.82 12.28
N VAL A 67 4.25 2.78 11.48
CA VAL A 67 4.10 1.79 10.39
C VAL A 67 5.17 1.99 9.32
N LYS A 68 5.47 3.25 8.98
CA LYS A 68 6.55 3.59 8.03
C LYS A 68 7.91 3.07 8.51
N LYS A 69 8.24 3.29 9.79
CA LYS A 69 9.53 2.87 10.36
C LYS A 69 9.64 1.34 10.48
N ARG A 70 8.56 0.66 10.88
CA ARG A 70 8.49 -0.81 10.92
C ARG A 70 8.76 -1.42 9.55
N LYS A 71 8.04 -0.99 8.51
CA LYS A 71 8.24 -1.48 7.13
C LYS A 71 9.64 -1.19 6.60
N LYS A 72 10.18 0.00 6.89
CA LYS A 72 11.56 0.36 6.52
C LYS A 72 12.59 -0.56 7.19
N TYR A 73 12.36 -0.95 8.45
CA TYR A 73 13.23 -1.89 9.15
C TYR A 73 13.15 -3.30 8.52
N GLU A 74 11.93 -3.82 8.30
CA GLU A 74 11.72 -5.12 7.65
C GLU A 74 12.37 -5.19 6.26
N GLU A 75 12.24 -4.14 5.44
CA GLU A 75 12.88 -4.04 4.13
C GLU A 75 14.41 -4.05 4.24
N LYS A 76 14.97 -3.28 5.17
CA LYS A 76 16.42 -3.24 5.40
C LYS A 76 16.98 -4.56 5.92
N GLN A 77 16.26 -5.27 6.78
CA GLN A 77 16.65 -6.59 7.25
C GLN A 77 16.71 -7.62 6.11
N LYS A 78 15.74 -7.58 5.18
CA LYS A 78 15.76 -8.41 3.97
C LYS A 78 16.95 -8.10 3.08
N LYS A 79 17.23 -6.80 2.82
CA LYS A 79 18.39 -6.37 2.03
C LYS A 79 19.70 -6.80 2.68
N LEU A 80 19.80 -6.69 4.00
CA LEU A 80 20.99 -7.12 4.75
C LEU A 80 21.28 -8.61 4.53
N GLY A 81 20.25 -9.46 4.57
CA GLY A 81 20.38 -10.90 4.30
C GLY A 81 20.72 -11.24 2.85
N SER A 82 20.51 -10.31 1.91
CA SER A 82 20.96 -10.46 0.52
C SER A 82 22.42 -10.07 0.33
N THR A 83 22.93 -9.13 1.14
CA THR A 83 24.32 -8.64 1.03
C THR A 83 25.29 -9.52 1.78
N LYS A 84 24.92 -9.97 2.99
CA LYS A 84 25.76 -10.82 3.82
C LYS A 84 24.97 -12.01 4.35
N GLN A 85 25.68 -13.10 4.62
CA GLN A 85 25.09 -14.24 5.29
C GLN A 85 24.76 -13.86 6.73
N LEU A 86 23.49 -13.97 7.10
CA LEU A 86 22.98 -13.72 8.45
C LEU A 86 22.74 -15.06 9.12
N TYR A 87 23.11 -15.18 10.38
CA TYR A 87 22.75 -16.33 11.21
C TYR A 87 21.23 -16.33 11.45
N LYS A 88 20.57 -17.45 11.14
CA LYS A 88 19.10 -17.62 11.22
C LYS A 88 18.66 -18.72 12.19
N GLY A 89 19.46 -19.01 13.21
CA GLY A 89 19.09 -19.98 14.25
C GLY A 89 19.66 -21.38 14.09
N GLY A 90 20.69 -21.56 13.25
CA GLY A 90 21.45 -22.81 13.17
C GLY A 90 20.70 -23.92 12.42
N GLU A 91 21.04 -25.16 12.76
CA GLU A 91 20.45 -26.37 12.18
C GLU A 91 18.97 -26.47 12.53
N GLY A 92 18.15 -26.76 11.53
CA GLY A 92 16.70 -26.89 11.72
C GLY A 92 16.32 -28.11 12.55
N ARG A 93 15.09 -28.13 13.04
CA ARG A 93 14.48 -29.36 13.57
C ARG A 93 14.45 -30.40 12.44
N GLY A 94 15.18 -31.50 12.61
CA GLY A 94 15.36 -32.53 11.58
C GLY A 94 16.81 -32.82 11.22
N GLY A 95 17.75 -32.01 11.72
CA GLY A 95 19.17 -32.21 11.48
C GLY A 95 19.63 -31.68 10.11
N TYR A 96 20.85 -32.08 9.71
CA TYR A 96 21.53 -31.56 8.53
C TYR A 96 21.02 -32.24 7.26
N GLY A 97 20.25 -31.49 6.47
CA GLY A 97 19.74 -31.92 5.16
C GLY A 97 20.63 -31.57 3.97
N GLY A 98 21.86 -31.10 4.20
CA GLY A 98 22.73 -30.55 3.17
C GLY A 98 22.56 -29.05 2.93
N GLU A 99 23.40 -28.49 2.06
CA GLU A 99 23.35 -27.09 1.63
C GLU A 99 22.19 -26.86 0.65
N LEU A 100 21.05 -26.39 1.17
CA LEU A 100 19.79 -26.24 0.42
C LEU A 100 19.91 -25.39 -0.86
N THR A 101 20.79 -24.39 -0.88
CA THR A 101 20.98 -23.49 -2.04
C THR A 101 22.14 -23.93 -2.95
N GLY A 102 22.80 -25.04 -2.63
CA GLY A 102 23.93 -25.57 -3.38
C GLY A 102 25.29 -24.95 -3.01
N ILE A 103 26.36 -25.65 -3.40
CA ILE A 103 27.76 -25.30 -3.14
C ILE A 103 28.44 -24.89 -4.45
N LYS A 104 29.11 -23.73 -4.47
CA LYS A 104 29.90 -23.27 -5.62
C LYS A 104 31.40 -23.46 -5.38
N LYS A 105 32.00 -24.46 -6.05
CA LYS A 105 33.41 -24.84 -5.87
C LYS A 105 34.45 -23.74 -6.13
N ASN A 106 34.17 -22.81 -7.06
CA ASN A 106 35.12 -21.78 -7.48
C ASN A 106 34.95 -20.44 -6.73
N LEU A 107 34.13 -20.38 -5.67
CA LEU A 107 33.82 -19.13 -4.96
C LEU A 107 34.62 -19.02 -3.66
N VAL A 108 35.58 -18.10 -3.61
CA VAL A 108 36.35 -17.77 -2.40
C VAL A 108 35.78 -16.49 -1.79
N LYS A 109 35.40 -16.53 -0.50
CA LYS A 109 34.85 -15.38 0.25
C LYS A 109 35.72 -14.95 1.45
N SER A 110 36.94 -15.48 1.57
CA SER A 110 37.87 -15.08 2.62
C SER A 110 38.43 -13.68 2.36
N VAL A 111 38.75 -12.96 3.44
CA VAL A 111 39.47 -11.68 3.36
C VAL A 111 40.96 -12.00 3.27
N LYS A 112 41.63 -11.53 2.21
CA LYS A 112 43.09 -11.61 2.09
C LYS A 112 43.70 -10.55 3.01
N LEU A 113 44.67 -10.95 3.83
CA LEU A 113 45.45 -10.06 4.70
C LEU A 113 46.49 -9.29 3.88
#